data_AF-A0A4Q1JM20-F1
#
_entry.id   AF-A0A4Q1JM20-F1
#
_cell.length_a   1.000
_cell.length_b   1.000
_cell.length_c   1.000
_cell.angle_alpha   90.00
_cell.angle_beta   90.00
_cell.angle_gamma   90.00
#
_symmetry.space_group_name_H-M   'P 1'
#
loop_
_entity.id
_entity.type
_entity.pdbx_description
1 polymer ?
#
loop_
_entity_poly.entity_id
_entity_poly.type
_entity_poly.pdbx_seq_one_letter_code
_entity_poly.pdbx_strand_id
1 'polypeptide(L)'
;MFRHFYTISNVNFGEVNCAASPCFKIAKKLFSVVPDILMHYKEGKVANPWPNVDAMSGSLLHHYGVNEFDFYTVLFGVSRVMGFCAQNILAQGLGQPIIRPKSVTNKWVLERLKAKG
;
A
#
# COMPACT_ATOMS: atom_id res chain seq x y z
N MET A 1 6.52 0.28 10.15
CA MET A 1 7.12 1.63 10.20
C MET A 1 6.72 2.49 9.00
N PHE A 2 7.10 2.16 7.75
CA PHE A 2 6.77 2.99 6.57
C PHE A 2 5.28 3.17 6.24
N ARG A 3 4.44 2.13 6.42
CA ARG A 3 3.00 2.20 6.08
C ARG A 3 2.22 3.25 6.88
N HIS A 4 2.62 3.49 8.13
CA HIS A 4 1.91 4.37 9.04
C HIS A 4 2.33 5.83 8.85
N PHE A 5 3.60 6.06 8.50
CA PHE A 5 4.16 7.39 8.28
C PHE A 5 3.44 8.16 7.18
N TYR A 6 3.27 7.56 5.99
CA TYR A 6 2.59 8.22 4.87
C TYR A 6 1.12 8.53 5.14
N THR A 7 0.43 7.65 5.89
CA THR A 7 -0.95 7.90 6.31
C THR A 7 -1.02 9.11 7.23
N ILE A 8 -0.10 9.22 8.20
CA ILE A 8 0.00 10.39 9.09
C ILE A 8 0.30 11.66 8.29
N SER A 9 1.19 11.61 7.29
CA SER A 9 1.47 12.76 6.42
C SER A 9 0.21 13.24 5.69
N ASN A 10 -0.60 12.33 5.15
CA ASN A 10 -1.87 12.67 4.49
C ASN A 10 -2.91 13.24 5.48
N VAL A 11 -2.96 12.70 6.71
CA VAL A 11 -3.81 13.25 7.78
C VAL A 11 -3.39 14.69 8.07
N ASN A 12 -2.10 14.94 8.35
CA ASN A 12 -1.58 16.27 8.66
C ASN A 12 -1.84 17.27 7.53
N PHE A 13 -1.63 16.85 6.28
CA PHE A 13 -1.93 17.69 5.13
C PHE A 13 -3.43 18.06 5.08
N GLY A 14 -4.32 17.08 5.30
CA GLY A 14 -5.75 17.32 5.29
C GLY A 14 -6.24 18.18 6.46
N GLU A 15 -5.62 18.09 7.65
CA GLU A 15 -5.93 18.98 8.78
C GLU A 15 -5.68 20.46 8.43
N VAL A 16 -4.57 20.75 7.76
CA VAL A 16 -4.19 22.13 7.44
C VAL A 16 -5.02 22.67 6.27
N ASN A 17 -5.28 21.84 5.26
CA ASN A 17 -5.78 22.34 3.98
C ASN A 17 -7.26 22.03 3.71
N CYS A 18 -7.82 20.97 4.28
CA CYS A 18 -9.19 20.53 3.96
C CYS A 18 -9.95 19.90 5.14
N ALA A 19 -9.74 20.38 6.36
CA ALA A 19 -10.36 19.83 7.57
C ALA A 19 -11.89 19.83 7.55
N ALA A 20 -12.51 20.75 6.79
CA ALA A 20 -13.97 20.84 6.64
C ALA A 20 -14.56 19.76 5.71
N SER A 21 -13.74 19.13 4.85
CA SER A 21 -14.17 18.18 3.83
C SER A 21 -14.90 16.96 4.43
N PRO A 22 -16.14 16.65 3.98
CA PRO A 22 -16.90 15.52 4.52
C PRO A 22 -16.16 14.18 4.38
N CYS A 23 -15.59 13.91 3.20
CA CYS A 23 -14.85 12.67 2.92
C CYS A 23 -13.60 12.55 3.81
N PHE A 24 -12.86 13.67 4.00
CA PHE A 24 -11.69 13.69 4.88
C PHE A 24 -12.06 13.44 6.34
N LYS A 25 -13.12 14.08 6.84
CA LYS A 25 -13.60 13.88 8.22
C LYS A 25 -13.96 12.41 8.50
N ILE A 26 -14.62 11.75 7.54
CA ILE A 26 -14.95 10.33 7.64
C ILE A 26 -13.67 9.50 7.67
N ALA A 27 -12.75 9.71 6.72
CA ALA A 27 -11.50 8.96 6.65
C ALA A 27 -10.65 9.13 7.92
N LYS A 28 -10.55 10.36 8.45
CA LYS A 28 -9.88 10.67 9.72
C LYS A 28 -10.53 9.97 10.91
N LYS A 29 -11.87 9.96 10.99
CA LYS A 29 -12.58 9.29 12.09
C LYS A 29 -12.38 7.77 12.04
N LEU A 30 -12.33 7.19 10.84
CA LEU A 30 -12.00 5.78 10.67
C LEU A 30 -10.55 5.50 11.12
N PHE A 31 -9.60 6.37 10.77
CA PHE A 31 -8.21 6.26 11.20
C PHE A 31 -8.07 6.21 12.73
N SER A 32 -8.87 6.98 13.48
CA SER A 32 -8.79 7.02 14.94
C SER A 32 -9.59 5.93 15.67
N VAL A 33 -10.72 5.47 15.11
CA VAL A 33 -11.64 4.55 15.82
C VAL A 33 -11.43 3.08 15.44
N VAL A 34 -11.16 2.80 14.17
CA VAL A 34 -11.12 1.43 13.65
C VAL A 34 -9.97 0.58 14.21
N PRO A 35 -8.74 1.11 14.40
CA PRO A 35 -7.63 0.27 14.87
C PRO A 35 -7.91 -0.43 16.20
N ASP A 36 -8.49 0.28 17.17
CA ASP A 36 -8.84 -0.28 18.48
C ASP A 36 -9.87 -1.40 18.38
N ILE A 37 -10.89 -1.22 17.53
CA ILE A 37 -11.89 -2.25 17.27
C ILE A 37 -11.23 -3.49 16.66
N LEU A 38 -10.31 -3.31 15.70
CA LEU A 38 -9.62 -4.41 15.02
C LEU A 38 -8.66 -5.17 15.95
N MET A 39 -8.06 -4.51 16.95
CA MET A 39 -7.22 -5.17 17.95
C MET A 39 -8.00 -6.18 18.80
N HIS A 40 -9.24 -5.85 19.15
CA HIS A 40 -10.10 -6.72 19.97
C HIS A 40 -10.99 -7.66 19.15
N TYR A 41 -11.03 -7.50 17.83
CA TYR A 41 -11.86 -8.32 16.95
C TYR A 41 -11.34 -9.76 16.85
N LYS A 42 -12.17 -10.73 17.28
CA LYS A 42 -11.91 -12.18 17.19
C LYS A 42 -10.50 -12.55 17.70
N GLU A 43 -10.19 -12.17 18.94
CA GLU A 43 -8.93 -12.51 19.62
C GLU A 43 -7.67 -12.05 18.86
N GLY A 44 -7.73 -10.91 18.18
CA GLY A 44 -6.57 -10.37 17.46
C GLY A 44 -6.31 -11.04 16.10
N LYS A 45 -7.37 -11.52 15.43
CA LYS A 45 -7.27 -12.07 14.06
C LYS A 45 -6.55 -11.14 13.10
N VAL A 46 -6.65 -9.83 13.31
CA VAL A 46 -5.98 -8.81 12.51
C VAL A 46 -4.55 -8.61 13.03
N ALA A 47 -3.57 -9.11 12.28
CA ALA A 47 -2.15 -9.03 12.65
C ALA A 47 -1.61 -7.58 12.75
N ASN A 48 -2.13 -6.66 11.93
CA ASN A 48 -1.77 -5.24 12.00
C ASN A 48 -3.03 -4.38 11.76
N PRO A 49 -3.54 -3.69 12.78
CA PRO A 49 -4.80 -2.94 12.71
C PRO A 49 -4.65 -1.57 12.05
N TRP A 50 -3.43 -1.13 11.71
CA TRP A 50 -3.17 0.23 11.24
C TRP A 50 -3.37 0.39 9.72
N PRO A 51 -4.00 1.49 9.29
CA PRO A 51 -4.26 1.75 7.88
C PRO A 51 -2.98 2.17 7.11
N ASN A 52 -3.01 1.97 5.79
CA ASN A 52 -1.98 2.39 4.84
C ASN A 52 -2.35 3.71 4.14
N VAL A 53 -1.45 4.18 3.26
CA VAL A 53 -1.58 5.44 2.51
C VAL A 53 -2.90 5.54 1.71
N ASP A 54 -3.37 4.40 1.19
CA ASP A 54 -4.56 4.31 0.34
C ASP A 54 -5.85 4.63 1.09
N ALA A 55 -5.86 4.49 2.42
CA ALA A 55 -7.02 4.78 3.25
C ALA A 55 -7.31 6.30 3.36
N MET A 56 -6.34 7.15 3.04
CA MET A 56 -6.48 8.62 3.15
C MET A 56 -6.37 9.34 1.81
N SER A 57 -5.49 8.89 0.90
CA SER A 57 -5.15 9.61 -0.35
C SER A 57 -6.38 9.92 -1.21
N GLY A 58 -7.33 8.99 -1.32
CA GLY A 58 -8.55 9.20 -2.12
C GLY A 58 -9.44 10.33 -1.60
N SER A 59 -9.50 10.54 -0.28
CA SER A 59 -10.30 11.63 0.32
C SER A 59 -9.72 13.01 0.01
N LEU A 60 -8.39 13.09 -0.13
CA LEU A 60 -7.69 14.32 -0.49
C LEU A 60 -7.90 14.63 -1.98
N LEU A 61 -7.66 13.66 -2.87
CA LEU A 61 -7.84 13.83 -4.31
C LEU A 61 -9.26 14.27 -4.67
N HIS A 62 -10.26 13.62 -4.06
CA HIS A 62 -11.67 13.96 -4.23
C HIS A 62 -11.98 15.39 -3.77
N HIS A 63 -11.39 15.84 -2.65
CA HIS A 63 -11.61 17.21 -2.17
C HIS A 63 -11.13 18.28 -3.17
N TYR A 64 -10.02 18.02 -3.86
CA TYR A 64 -9.47 18.94 -4.88
C TYR A 64 -10.06 18.75 -6.27
N GLY A 65 -11.15 17.98 -6.40
CA GLY A 65 -11.92 17.86 -7.64
C GLY A 65 -11.45 16.78 -8.59
N VAL A 66 -10.51 15.91 -8.19
CA VAL A 66 -10.19 14.70 -8.97
C VAL A 66 -11.21 13.62 -8.57
N ASN A 67 -12.30 13.52 -9.33
CA ASN A 67 -13.42 12.64 -9.00
C ASN A 67 -13.48 11.39 -9.89
N GLU A 68 -12.58 11.30 -10.87
CA GLU A 68 -12.42 10.17 -11.77
C GLU A 68 -11.64 9.06 -11.06
N PHE A 69 -12.33 8.23 -10.26
CA PHE A 69 -11.70 7.19 -9.45
C PHE A 69 -10.82 6.22 -10.27
N ASP A 70 -11.22 5.90 -11.50
CA ASP A 70 -10.43 5.05 -12.41
C ASP A 70 -9.08 5.70 -12.79
N PHE A 71 -8.97 7.02 -12.71
CA PHE A 71 -7.75 7.77 -12.99
C PHE A 71 -6.74 7.73 -11.83
N TYR A 72 -7.15 7.34 -10.61
CA TYR A 72 -6.26 7.34 -9.45
C TYR A 72 -5.06 6.40 -9.64
N THR A 73 -5.23 5.29 -10.37
CA THR A 73 -4.15 4.37 -10.68
C THR A 73 -3.09 5.01 -11.60
N VAL A 74 -3.47 5.96 -12.46
CA VAL A 74 -2.52 6.71 -13.28
C VAL A 74 -1.61 7.56 -12.40
N LEU A 75 -2.18 8.29 -11.44
CA LEU A 75 -1.40 9.09 -10.47
C LEU A 75 -0.45 8.21 -9.64
N PHE A 76 -0.92 7.04 -9.21
CA PHE A 76 -0.08 6.06 -8.53
C PHE A 76 1.07 5.57 -9.41
N GLY A 77 0.79 5.29 -10.69
CA GLY A 77 1.79 4.90 -11.68
C GLY A 77 2.90 5.94 -11.85
N VAL A 78 2.52 7.21 -12.05
CA VAL A 78 3.47 8.34 -12.19
C VAL A 78 4.37 8.46 -10.96
N SER A 79 3.78 8.38 -9.76
CA SER A 79 4.57 8.40 -8.51
C SER A 79 5.56 7.24 -8.42
N ARG A 80 5.13 6.02 -8.81
CA ARG A 80 5.96 4.81 -8.71
C ARG A 80 7.13 4.80 -9.70
N VAL A 81 7.01 5.45 -10.85
CA VAL A 81 8.08 5.53 -11.86
C VAL A 81 9.37 6.12 -11.26
N MET A 82 9.29 7.11 -10.36
CA MET A 82 10.48 7.69 -9.73
C MET A 82 11.32 6.65 -8.97
N GLY A 83 10.67 5.82 -8.15
CA GLY A 83 11.36 4.76 -7.41
C GLY A 83 11.87 3.64 -8.32
N PHE A 84 11.09 3.27 -9.34
CA PHE A 84 11.48 2.26 -10.32
C PHE A 84 12.71 2.68 -11.12
N CYS A 85 12.73 3.91 -11.65
CA CYS A 85 13.84 4.46 -12.41
C CYS A 85 15.11 4.57 -11.55
N ALA A 86 14.99 5.03 -10.30
CA ALA A 86 16.13 5.10 -9.38
C ALA A 86 16.75 3.71 -9.14
N GLN A 87 15.92 2.70 -8.85
CA GLN A 87 16.39 1.33 -8.66
C GLN A 87 16.97 0.74 -9.95
N ASN A 88 16.40 1.07 -11.12
CA ASN A 88 16.90 0.58 -12.41
C ASN A 88 18.28 1.13 -12.74
N ILE A 89 18.54 2.41 -12.47
CA ILE A 89 19.87 3.02 -12.65
C ILE A 89 20.91 2.28 -11.78
N LEU A 90 20.57 1.98 -10.52
CA LEU A 90 21.45 1.23 -9.63
C LEU A 90 21.66 -0.21 -10.12
N ALA A 91 20.61 -0.89 -10.59
CA ALA A 91 20.70 -2.26 -11.12
C ALA A 91 21.64 -2.34 -12.32
N GLN A 92 21.57 -1.36 -13.22
CA GLN A 92 22.47 -1.25 -14.38
C GLN A 92 23.91 -0.92 -13.94
N GLY A 93 24.08 0.03 -13.01
CA GLY A 93 25.40 0.39 -12.47
C GLY A 93 26.11 -0.77 -11.75
N LEU A 94 25.34 -1.67 -11.14
CA LEU A 94 25.84 -2.88 -10.48
C LEU A 94 25.96 -4.10 -11.42
N GLY A 95 25.56 -3.97 -12.68
CA GLY A 95 25.59 -5.07 -13.65
C GLY A 95 24.74 -6.28 -13.22
N GLN A 96 23.57 -6.05 -12.62
CA GLN A 96 22.71 -7.13 -12.13
C GLN A 96 22.31 -8.10 -13.26
N PRO A 97 22.42 -9.43 -13.03
CA PRO A 97 22.09 -10.42 -14.05
C PRO A 97 20.57 -10.53 -14.27
N ILE A 98 20.17 -11.21 -15.35
CA ILE A 98 18.77 -11.50 -15.62
C ILE A 98 18.13 -12.32 -14.48
N ILE A 99 16.97 -11.86 -14.01
CA ILE A 99 16.17 -12.57 -13.02
C ILE A 99 15.44 -13.73 -13.73
N ARG A 100 15.89 -14.97 -13.50
CA ARG A 100 15.34 -16.18 -14.16
C ARG A 100 14.84 -17.21 -13.14
N PRO A 101 13.67 -17.01 -12.51
CA PRO A 101 13.09 -17.99 -11.60
C PRO A 101 12.65 -19.26 -12.36
N LYS A 102 12.79 -20.43 -11.74
CA LYS A 102 12.35 -21.71 -12.32
C LYS A 102 10.90 -21.99 -11.91
N SER A 103 10.01 -22.09 -12.89
CA SER A 103 8.64 -22.56 -12.69
C SER A 103 8.60 -24.09 -12.57
N VAL A 104 7.76 -24.61 -11.68
CA VAL A 104 7.58 -26.04 -11.45
C VAL A 104 6.09 -26.37 -11.28
N THR A 105 5.70 -27.60 -11.59
CA THR A 105 4.32 -28.07 -11.42
C THR A 105 4.12 -28.73 -10.06
N ASN A 106 2.87 -28.82 -9.61
CA ASN A 106 2.54 -29.56 -8.39
C ASN A 106 3.01 -31.02 -8.46
N LYS A 107 2.93 -31.65 -9.64
CA LYS A 107 3.44 -33.01 -9.87
C LYS A 107 4.95 -33.10 -9.58
N TRP A 108 5.73 -32.16 -10.12
CA TRP A 108 7.17 -32.11 -9.88
C TRP A 108 7.50 -31.91 -8.39
N VAL A 109 6.72 -31.10 -7.67
CA VAL A 109 6.88 -30.89 -6.22
C VAL A 109 6.59 -32.19 -5.45
N LEU A 110 5.49 -32.88 -5.76
CA LEU A 110 5.12 -34.14 -5.10
C LEU A 110 6.17 -35.24 -5.33
N GLU A 111 6.68 -35.36 -6.56
CA GLU A 111 7.76 -36.31 -6.89
C GLU A 111 9.03 -36.01 -6.09
N ARG A 112 9.38 -34.72 -5.93
CA ARG A 112 10.54 -34.30 -5.13
C ARG A 112 10.38 -34.54 -3.62
N LEU A 113 9.17 -34.42 -3.09
CA LEU A 113 8.89 -34.73 -1.68
C LEU A 113 8.94 -36.23 -1.40
N LYS A 114 8.38 -37.05 -2.31
CA LYS A 114 8.40 -38.52 -2.20
C LYS A 114 9.81 -39.11 -2.33
N ALA A 115 10.66 -38.53 -3.17
CA ALA A 115 12.03 -38.97 -3.34
C ALA A 115 12.97 -38.65 -2.16
N LYS A 116 12.49 -37.92 -1.14
CA LYS A 116 13.24 -37.54 0.07
C LYS A 116 12.83 -38.32 1.33
N GLY A 117 11.79 -39.16 1.24
CA GLY A 117 11.40 -40.11 2.30
C GLY A 117 11.88 -41.50 1.96
#